data_AF-A0AAX2QNF1-F1
#
_entry.id   AF-A0AAX2QNF1-F1
#
_cell.length_a   1.000
_cell.length_b   1.000
_cell.length_c   1.000
_cell.angle_alpha   90.00
_cell.angle_beta   90.00
_cell.angle_gamma   90.00
#
_symmetry.space_group_name_H-M   'P 1'
#
loop_
_entity.id
_entity.type
_entity.pdbx_description
1 polymer ?
#
loop_
_entity_poly.entity_id
_entity_poly.type
_entity_poly.pdbx_seq_one_letter_code
_entity_poly.pdbx_strand_id
1 'polypeptide(L)'
;MIFRKPNFQGDYFVHAIDIVDRRGKLVDHIGGINNVVVANVAFEELRHYHSKNEVLILRDGARVMRRSRGFDRDRERLMESRRTSDTWEKDDDEGLWPA
;
A
#
# COMPACT_ATOMS: atom_id res chain seq x y z
N MET A 1 -14.26 -5.05 -23.42
CA MET A 1 -13.56 -4.61 -22.20
C MET A 1 -14.13 -3.25 -21.80
N ILE A 2 -14.79 -3.14 -20.65
CA ILE A 2 -15.32 -1.84 -20.18
C ILE A 2 -14.16 -1.11 -19.50
N PHE A 3 -13.55 -0.14 -20.21
CA PHE A 3 -12.62 0.78 -19.58
C PHE A 3 -13.40 1.69 -18.64
N ARG A 4 -13.25 1.50 -17.32
CA ARG A 4 -13.78 2.44 -16.34
C ARG A 4 -12.97 3.73 -16.46
N LYS A 5 -13.63 4.85 -16.69
CA LYS A 5 -12.99 6.17 -16.59
C LYS A 5 -12.58 6.40 -15.13
N PRO A 6 -11.39 6.97 -14.88
CA PRO A 6 -11.01 7.34 -13.52
C PRO A 6 -11.99 8.38 -12.96
N ASN A 7 -12.16 8.38 -11.64
CA ASN A 7 -12.95 9.39 -10.94
C ASN A 7 -12.23 10.76 -10.98
N PHE A 8 -12.84 11.79 -10.39
CA PHE A 8 -12.26 13.15 -10.34
C PHE A 8 -10.88 13.19 -9.65
N GLN A 9 -10.60 12.22 -8.78
CA GLN A 9 -9.35 12.07 -8.05
C GLN A 9 -8.31 11.22 -8.82
N GLY A 10 -8.65 10.71 -10.00
CA GLY A 10 -7.78 9.84 -10.79
C GLY A 10 -7.88 8.35 -10.42
N ASP A 11 -8.71 7.99 -9.43
CA ASP A 11 -8.83 6.60 -8.99
C ASP A 11 -9.75 5.80 -9.93
N TYR A 12 -9.35 4.58 -10.28
CA TYR A 12 -10.19 3.64 -11.05
C TYR A 12 -11.17 2.84 -10.16
N PHE A 13 -11.10 3.05 -8.86
CA PHE A 13 -11.84 2.33 -7.84
C PHE A 13 -12.73 3.27 -7.03
N VAL A 14 -13.78 2.71 -6.42
CA VAL A 14 -14.71 3.46 -5.57
C VAL A 14 -14.01 3.92 -4.28
N HIS A 15 -13.30 3.01 -3.62
CA HIS A 15 -12.54 3.31 -2.41
C HIS A 15 -11.05 3.37 -2.70
N ALA A 16 -10.34 4.27 -2.03
CA ALA A 16 -8.91 4.47 -2.18
C ALA A 16 -8.25 4.61 -0.81
N ILE A 17 -7.02 4.10 -0.67
CA ILE A 17 -6.21 4.27 0.54
C ILE A 17 -4.97 5.07 0.20
N ASP A 18 -4.82 6.22 0.86
CA ASP A 18 -3.67 7.09 0.73
C ASP A 18 -2.84 7.09 2.02
N ILE A 19 -1.55 7.36 1.87
CA ILE A 19 -0.64 7.65 2.97
C ILE A 19 -0.23 9.10 2.87
N VAL A 20 -0.37 9.83 3.97
CA VAL A 20 0.16 11.19 4.10
C VAL A 20 1.15 11.29 5.24
N ASP A 21 2.11 12.19 5.11
CA ASP A 21 3.04 12.52 6.19
C ASP A 21 2.36 13.33 7.30
N ARG A 22 3.12 13.65 8.36
CA ARG A 22 2.63 14.47 9.47
C ARG A 22 2.16 15.88 9.05
N ARG A 23 2.62 16.38 7.90
CA ARG A 23 2.26 17.69 7.34
C ARG A 23 1.05 17.59 6.40
N GLY A 24 0.52 16.39 6.20
CA GLY A 24 -0.60 16.14 5.30
C GLY A 24 -0.20 16.06 3.83
N LYS A 25 1.09 16.00 3.51
CA LYS A 25 1.57 15.79 2.14
C LYS A 25 1.36 14.32 1.77
N LEU A 26 0.80 14.05 0.59
CA LEU A 26 0.70 12.71 0.03
C LEU A 26 2.11 12.11 -0.10
N VAL A 27 2.31 10.97 0.54
CA VAL A 27 3.52 10.15 0.48
C VAL A 27 3.32 9.06 -0.56
N ASP A 28 2.19 8.36 -0.49
CA ASP A 28 1.92 7.24 -1.38
C ASP A 28 0.41 7.02 -1.57
N HIS A 29 0.07 6.40 -2.69
CA HIS A 29 -1.26 5.92 -3.02
C HIS A 29 -1.22 4.39 -3.11
N ILE A 30 -1.70 3.70 -2.07
CA ILE A 30 -1.57 2.24 -1.94
C ILE A 30 -2.45 1.51 -2.97
N GLY A 31 -3.52 2.16 -3.43
CA GLY A 31 -4.43 1.66 -4.44
C GLY A 31 -5.89 1.73 -4.00
N GLY A 32 -6.75 1.12 -4.80
CA GLY A 32 -8.18 1.20 -4.60
C GLY A 32 -8.92 -0.12 -4.67
N ILE A 33 -10.09 -0.15 -4.03
CA ILE A 33 -10.92 -1.34 -3.80
C ILE A 33 -12.38 -0.96 -4.05
N ASN A 34 -13.11 -1.79 -4.80
CA ASN A 34 -14.53 -1.52 -5.13
C ASN A 34 -15.53 -2.03 -4.08
N ASN A 35 -15.06 -2.80 -3.09
CA ASN A 35 -15.88 -3.35 -2.02
C ASN A 35 -15.54 -2.67 -0.68
N VAL A 36 -16.53 -2.08 -0.03
CA VAL A 36 -16.35 -1.32 1.21
C VAL A 36 -15.82 -2.17 2.38
N VAL A 37 -16.21 -3.44 2.47
CA VAL A 37 -15.78 -4.34 3.55
C VAL A 37 -14.30 -4.66 3.39
N VAL A 38 -13.89 -5.06 2.18
CA VAL A 38 -12.49 -5.35 1.87
C VAL A 38 -11.62 -4.11 2.04
N ALA A 39 -12.11 -2.93 1.64
CA ALA A 39 -11.40 -1.67 1.83
C ALA A 39 -11.15 -1.34 3.31
N ASN A 40 -12.14 -1.60 4.18
CA ASN A 40 -11.98 -1.41 5.62
C ASN A 40 -11.01 -2.41 6.25
N VAL A 41 -11.06 -3.68 5.86
CA VAL A 41 -10.13 -4.71 6.35
C VAL A 41 -8.71 -4.37 5.92
N ALA A 42 -8.50 -4.05 4.64
CA ALA A 42 -7.20 -3.63 4.13
C ALA A 42 -6.69 -2.38 4.85
N PHE A 43 -7.55 -1.38 5.10
CA PHE A 43 -7.17 -0.20 5.85
C PHE A 43 -6.68 -0.52 7.26
N GLU A 44 -7.38 -1.37 8.01
CA GLU A 44 -6.92 -1.76 9.35
C GLU A 44 -5.62 -2.55 9.30
N GLU A 45 -5.50 -3.51 8.39
CA GLU A 45 -4.30 -4.32 8.25
C GLU A 45 -3.08 -3.46 7.88
N LEU A 46 -3.23 -2.53 6.94
CA LEU A 46 -2.14 -1.63 6.53
C LEU A 46 -1.62 -0.79 7.70
N ARG A 47 -2.46 -0.42 8.66
CA ARG A 47 -1.98 0.33 9.84
C ARG A 47 -0.94 -0.43 10.63
N HIS A 48 -0.94 -1.76 10.61
CA HIS A 48 0.07 -2.56 11.30
C HIS A 48 1.47 -2.40 10.73
N TYR A 49 1.58 -2.17 9.41
CA TYR A 49 2.85 -2.08 8.69
C TYR A 49 3.37 -0.64 8.50
N HIS A 50 2.57 0.35 8.87
CA HIS A 50 2.92 1.77 8.73
C HIS A 50 3.29 2.42 10.05
N SER A 51 4.15 3.43 9.98
CA SER A 51 4.65 4.14 11.15
C SER A 51 3.55 4.93 11.85
N LYS A 52 3.71 5.16 13.15
CA LYS A 52 2.91 6.14 13.92
C LYS A 52 3.05 7.57 13.38
N ASN A 53 4.06 7.83 12.55
CA ASN A 53 4.29 9.13 11.91
C ASN A 53 3.55 9.30 10.60
N GLU A 54 3.05 8.19 10.04
CA GLU A 54 2.29 8.17 8.80
C GLU A 54 0.80 8.14 9.14
N VAL A 55 0.01 8.82 8.32
CA VAL A 55 -1.44 8.86 8.46
C VAL A 55 -2.03 8.21 7.22
N LEU A 56 -2.80 7.15 7.45
CA LEU A 56 -3.55 6.46 6.42
C LEU A 56 -4.93 7.11 6.31
N ILE A 57 -5.40 7.29 5.09
CA ILE A 57 -6.71 7.86 4.77
C ILE A 57 -7.45 6.89 3.86
N LEU A 58 -8.61 6.39 4.32
CA LEU A 58 -9.56 5.67 3.47
C LEU A 58 -10.57 6.67 2.92
N ARG A 59 -10.68 6.73 1.59
CA ARG A 59 -11.63 7.57 0.88
C ARG A 59 -12.68 6.76 0.11
N ASP A 60 -13.82 7.40 -0.13
CA ASP A 60 -14.82 7.04 -1.13
C ASP A 60 -14.96 8.23 -2.09
N GLY A 61 -14.31 8.12 -3.25
CA GLY A 61 -14.06 9.26 -4.14
C GLY A 61 -13.43 10.46 -3.41
N ALA A 62 -14.13 11.60 -3.37
CA ALA A 62 -13.66 12.83 -2.71
C ALA A 62 -13.78 12.79 -1.18
N ARG A 63 -14.56 11.85 -0.63
CA ARG A 63 -14.93 11.86 0.79
C ARG A 63 -13.97 11.04 1.60
N VAL A 64 -13.44 11.61 2.69
CA VAL A 64 -12.72 10.84 3.71
C VAL A 64 -13.72 10.02 4.52
N MET A 65 -13.56 8.71 4.50
CA MET A 65 -14.32 7.78 5.35
C MET A 65 -13.63 7.59 6.69
N ARG A 66 -12.32 7.35 6.67
CA ARG A 66 -11.52 7.07 7.87
C ARG A 66 -10.14 7.69 7.74
N ARG A 67 -9.59 8.07 8.89
CA ARG A 67 -8.25 8.64 8.99
C ARG A 67 -7.63 8.15 10.28
N SER A 68 -6.46 7.53 10.21
CA SER A 68 -5.78 7.06 11.40
C SER A 68 -4.27 6.95 11.19
N ARG A 69 -3.54 6.94 12.30
CA ARG A 69 -2.09 6.69 12.28
C ARG A 69 -1.81 5.19 12.17
N GLY A 70 -0.66 4.88 11.59
CA GLY A 70 -0.07 3.54 11.68
C GLY A 70 0.28 3.18 13.13
N PHE A 71 0.46 1.88 13.36
CA PHE A 71 0.79 1.30 14.65
C PHE A 71 2.26 0.93 14.79
N ASP A 72 2.95 0.73 13.66
CA ASP A 72 4.35 0.30 13.61
C ASP A 72 4.58 -1.09 14.23
N ARG A 73 3.54 -1.94 14.27
CA ARG A 73 3.58 -3.23 14.98
C ARG A 73 4.33 -4.29 14.17
N ASP A 74 4.06 -4.33 12.87
CA ASP A 74 4.54 -5.38 11.96
C ASP A 74 5.45 -4.81 10.87
N ARG A 75 5.82 -3.52 10.99
CA ARG A 75 6.69 -2.84 10.02
C ARG A 75 8.07 -3.47 9.91
N GLU A 76 8.65 -3.91 11.03
CA GLU A 76 9.97 -4.55 11.04
C GLU A 76 9.98 -5.84 10.22
N ARG A 77 8.92 -6.67 10.33
CA ARG A 77 8.74 -7.87 9.50
C ARG A 77 8.68 -7.55 8.00
N LEU A 78 8.01 -6.44 7.64
CA LEU A 78 7.92 -6.01 6.25
C LEU A 78 9.26 -5.49 5.71
N MET A 79 10.03 -4.79 6.53
CA MET A 79 11.38 -4.34 6.19
C MET A 79 12.36 -5.50 6.05
N GLU A 80 12.26 -6.52 6.92
CA GLU A 80 13.06 -7.74 6.85
C GLU A 80 12.73 -8.59 5.61
N SER A 81 11.44 -8.67 5.25
CA SER A 81 10.99 -9.34 4.02
C SER A 81 11.50 -8.64 2.76
N ARG A 82 11.55 -7.30 2.74
CA ARG A 82 12.14 -6.55 1.61
C ARG A 82 13.64 -6.78 1.51
N ARG A 83 14.35 -6.76 2.64
CA ARG A 83 15.81 -6.99 2.68
C ARG A 83 16.20 -8.40 2.19
N THR A 84 15.41 -9.41 2.55
CA THR A 84 15.64 -10.78 2.10
C THR A 84 15.25 -10.99 0.63
N SER A 85 14.20 -10.32 0.14
CA SER A 85 13.81 -10.34 -1.28
C SER A 85 14.91 -9.83 -2.21
N ASP A 86 15.62 -8.77 -1.82
CA ASP A 86 16.73 -8.20 -2.62
C ASP A 86 17.99 -9.10 -2.66
N THR A 87 18.02 -10.16 -1.84
CA THR A 87 19.18 -11.06 -1.72
C THR A 87 19.09 -12.27 -2.66
N TRP A 88 17.92 -12.58 -3.23
CA TRP A 88 17.71 -13.77 -4.09
C TRP A 88 18.06 -13.56 -5.57
N GLU A 89 18.53 -12.38 -5.99
CA GLU A 89 18.96 -12.12 -7.39
C GLU A 89 20.48 -12.26 -7.61
N LYS A 90 21.22 -12.96 -6.74
CA LYS A 90 22.69 -12.99 -6.82
C LYS A 90 23.39 -14.36 -6.86
N ASP A 91 22.66 -15.47 -6.83
CA ASP A 91 23.31 -16.79 -6.62
C ASP A 91 23.09 -17.81 -7.76
N ASP A 92 22.72 -17.40 -8.98
CA ASP A 92 22.42 -18.33 -10.07
C ASP A 92 23.15 -18.07 -11.41
N ASP A 93 24.25 -17.31 -11.42
CA ASP A 93 25.09 -17.08 -12.61
C ASP A 93 26.56 -17.54 -12.49
N GLU A 94 26.86 -18.53 -11.64
CA GLU A 94 28.15 -19.24 -11.68
C GLU A 94 28.01 -20.69 -12.15
N GLY A 95 27.98 -20.84 -13.49
CA GLY A 95 28.66 -21.91 -14.22
C GLY A 95 28.14 -23.34 -14.11
N LEU A 96 27.54 -23.85 -15.19
CA LEU A 96 27.73 -25.21 -15.76
C LEU A 96 26.75 -25.41 -16.92
N TRP A 97 27.09 -24.93 -18.12
CA TRP A 97 26.50 -25.48 -19.35
C TRP A 97 27.42 -26.61 -19.83
N PRO A 98 26.97 -27.88 -19.88
CA PRO A 98 27.76 -28.92 -20.54
C PRO A 98 27.84 -28.60 -22.04
N ALA A 99 29.06 -28.71 -22.57
CA ALA A 99 29.41 -28.51 -23.99
C ALA A 99 28.83 -29.60 -24.90
#